data_AF-C5FSH4-F1
#
_entry.id   AF-C5FSH4-F1
#
_cell.length_a   1.000
_cell.length_b   1.000
_cell.length_c   1.000
_cell.angle_alpha   90.00
_cell.angle_beta   90.00
_cell.angle_gamma   90.00
#
_symmetry.space_group_name_H-M   'P 1'
#
loop_
_entity.id
_entity.type
_entity.pdbx_description
1 polymer ?
#
loop_
_entity_poly.entity_id
_entity_poly.type
_entity_poly.pdbx_seq_one_letter_code
_entity_poly.pdbx_strand_id
1 'polypeptide(L)'
;MIPPSAKGANGLSRGPEQKNECRIFDLPWELRCKVYSYVFSGPPRIVKPIRQGHKRSDKELASPTFGRHRRTSIMLVSRRFHDDVSQYLYSSYTFRIFPIQHQPSIVPNVCDLAPRYKSAVRVLRLVLGSSWTEPPESWVVNEKLGLKSMERVHTLEILVLCDPSNPMFEPFRISKDFYTKFSCRLLHGILQDLPDLRYVVIDGYSSIERNGGLVSGLVQEIQATKKKIRWAGPFKSLNPSSPC
;
A
#
# COMPACT_ATOMS: atom_id res chain seq x y z
N MET A 1 -53.87 40.82 55.25
CA MET A 1 -52.65 41.36 54.61
C MET A 1 -52.01 40.25 53.78
N ILE A 2 -51.96 40.43 52.46
CA ILE A 2 -51.11 39.64 51.54
C ILE A 2 -49.90 40.56 51.22
N PRO A 3 -48.68 40.01 51.13
CA PRO A 3 -48.09 39.86 49.80
C PRO A 3 -47.55 38.44 49.54
N PRO A 4 -47.54 37.98 48.28
CA PRO A 4 -46.94 36.72 47.87
C PRO A 4 -45.44 36.92 47.57
N SER A 5 -44.57 36.06 48.10
CA SER A 5 -43.15 36.11 47.74
C SER A 5 -42.90 35.38 46.41
N ALA A 6 -42.19 36.09 45.55
CA ALA A 6 -42.09 35.87 44.12
C ALA A 6 -41.34 34.60 43.71
N LYS A 7 -41.79 34.05 42.57
CA LYS A 7 -41.04 33.16 41.68
C LYS A 7 -39.67 33.77 41.38
N GLY A 8 -38.61 33.16 41.92
CA GLY A 8 -37.24 33.33 41.45
C GLY A 8 -36.88 32.19 40.50
N ALA A 9 -37.25 32.32 39.24
CA ALA A 9 -36.76 31.46 38.18
C ALA A 9 -35.26 31.73 38.00
N ASN A 10 -34.41 30.93 38.66
CA ASN A 10 -33.01 30.82 38.26
C ASN A 10 -32.94 29.92 37.02
N GLY A 11 -33.40 30.47 35.90
CA GLY A 11 -32.93 30.08 34.59
C GLY A 11 -31.44 30.43 34.52
N LEU A 12 -30.60 29.53 35.01
CA LEU A 12 -29.21 29.49 34.63
C LEU A 12 -29.23 29.24 33.13
N SER A 13 -29.16 30.32 32.35
CA SER A 13 -28.86 30.26 30.94
C SER A 13 -27.56 29.46 30.83
N ARG A 14 -27.67 28.19 30.43
CA ARG A 14 -26.54 27.44 29.90
C ARG A 14 -26.02 28.31 28.76
N GLY A 15 -24.91 29.01 29.01
CA GLY A 15 -24.13 29.64 27.95
C GLY A 15 -23.90 28.60 26.85
N PRO A 16 -23.74 29.03 25.58
CA PRO A 16 -23.71 28.11 24.45
C PRO A 16 -22.76 26.98 24.81
N GLU A 17 -23.34 25.79 24.90
CA GLU A 17 -22.64 24.56 25.23
C GLU A 17 -21.40 24.57 24.33
N GLN A 18 -20.21 24.81 24.92
CA GLN A 18 -18.97 24.76 24.18
C GLN A 18 -18.82 23.29 23.80
N LYS A 19 -19.47 22.95 22.70
CA LYS A 19 -19.34 21.70 22.01
C LYS A 19 -17.86 21.68 21.70
N ASN A 20 -17.12 20.89 22.46
CA ASN A 20 -15.70 20.64 22.27
C ASN A 20 -15.55 19.84 20.95
N GLU A 21 -15.99 20.43 19.85
CA GLU A 21 -15.77 19.93 18.51
C GLU A 21 -14.31 20.22 18.20
N CYS A 22 -13.59 19.15 17.87
CA CYS A 22 -12.22 19.23 17.42
C CYS A 22 -12.16 20.13 16.18
N ARG A 23 -11.66 21.36 16.36
CA ARG A 23 -11.53 22.41 15.32
C ARG A 23 -10.78 21.97 14.06
N ILE A 24 -10.04 20.87 14.13
CA ILE A 24 -9.39 20.27 12.95
C ILE A 24 -10.41 19.88 11.86
N PHE A 25 -11.62 19.51 12.25
CA PHE A 25 -12.66 19.08 11.31
C PHE A 25 -13.40 20.23 10.64
N ASP A 26 -13.15 21.46 11.08
CA ASP A 26 -13.61 22.68 10.40
C ASP A 26 -12.72 22.99 9.17
N LEU A 27 -11.55 22.36 9.09
CA LEU A 27 -10.65 22.49 7.95
C LEU A 27 -11.11 21.62 6.77
N PRO A 28 -10.98 22.12 5.52
CA PRO A 28 -11.12 21.30 4.32
C PRO A 28 -10.25 20.03 4.36
N TRP A 29 -10.72 18.99 3.67
CA TRP A 29 -10.06 17.67 3.63
C TRP A 29 -8.59 17.77 3.20
N GLU A 30 -8.27 18.66 2.26
CA GLU A 30 -6.93 18.86 1.72
C GLU A 30 -5.97 19.37 2.80
N LEU A 31 -6.43 20.30 3.64
CA LEU A 31 -5.63 20.82 4.75
C LEU A 31 -5.48 19.77 5.85
N ARG A 32 -6.53 18.98 6.14
CA ARG A 32 -6.44 17.84 7.06
C ARG A 32 -5.42 16.80 6.58
N CYS A 33 -5.45 16.44 5.29
CA CYS A 33 -4.44 15.58 4.67
C CYS A 33 -3.03 16.13 4.83
N LYS A 34 -2.85 17.44 4.63
CA LYS A 34 -1.54 18.08 4.80
C LYS A 34 -1.06 17.97 6.25
N VAL A 35 -1.93 18.17 7.24
CA VAL A 35 -1.62 17.94 8.66
C VAL A 35 -1.25 16.47 8.90
N TYR A 36 -2.03 15.52 8.40
CA TYR A 36 -1.71 14.10 8.51
C TYR A 36 -0.38 13.75 7.85
N SER A 37 -0.06 14.38 6.72
CA SER A 37 1.23 14.19 6.08
C SER A 37 2.38 14.54 7.00
N TYR A 38 2.29 15.62 7.79
CA TYR A 38 3.32 15.96 8.78
C TYR A 38 3.36 14.98 9.96
N VAL A 39 2.21 14.50 10.45
CA VAL A 39 2.14 13.53 11.55
C VAL A 39 2.77 12.18 11.15
N PHE A 40 2.51 11.75 9.92
CA PHE A 40 2.99 10.49 9.39
C PHE A 40 4.33 10.62 8.64
N SER A 41 4.83 11.84 8.43
CA SER A 41 6.16 12.13 7.88
C SER A 41 7.24 11.51 8.76
N GLY A 42 8.03 10.62 8.18
CA GLY A 42 9.19 10.01 8.82
C GLY A 42 9.55 8.69 8.14
N PRO A 43 10.79 8.21 8.31
CA PRO A 43 11.25 7.00 7.67
C PRO A 43 10.35 5.83 8.07
N PRO A 44 9.84 5.02 7.12
CA PRO A 44 9.09 3.82 7.42
C PRO A 44 9.97 2.88 8.25
N ARG A 45 9.69 2.76 9.54
CA ARG A 45 10.50 1.93 10.44
C ARG A 45 10.21 0.47 10.16
N ILE A 46 11.26 -0.28 9.84
CA ILE A 46 11.25 -1.72 9.53
C ILE A 46 10.43 -2.46 10.61
N VAL A 47 9.31 -3.07 10.22
CA VAL A 47 8.70 -4.10 11.07
C VAL A 47 9.56 -5.33 10.92
N LYS A 48 10.32 -5.64 11.97
CA LYS A 48 10.85 -6.98 12.13
C LYS A 48 9.64 -7.91 12.31
N PRO A 49 9.53 -9.01 11.56
CA PRO A 49 8.48 -9.98 11.81
C PRO A 49 8.55 -10.40 13.28
N ILE A 50 7.42 -10.38 13.97
CA ILE A 50 7.32 -10.86 15.35
C ILE A 50 7.67 -12.35 15.29
N ARG A 51 8.85 -12.71 15.81
CA ARG A 51 9.15 -14.10 16.12
C ARG A 51 8.23 -14.49 17.29
N GLN A 52 7.22 -15.30 17.01
CA GLN A 52 6.38 -15.91 18.05
C GLN A 52 7.28 -16.83 18.89
N GLY A 53 7.67 -16.40 20.10
CA GLY A 53 8.48 -17.25 20.98
C GLY A 53 9.22 -16.57 22.12
N HIS A 54 9.26 -15.24 22.22
CA HIS A 54 9.94 -14.58 23.36
C HIS A 54 8.96 -13.90 24.30
N LYS A 55 9.00 -14.29 25.59
CA LYS A 55 8.25 -13.64 26.67
C LYS A 55 8.62 -12.15 26.68
N ARG A 56 7.60 -11.28 26.59
CA ARG A 56 7.75 -9.83 26.64
C ARG A 56 8.36 -9.45 28.00
N SER A 57 9.51 -8.79 27.99
CA SER A 57 10.08 -8.17 29.20
C SER A 57 9.73 -6.68 29.20
N ASP A 58 9.62 -6.07 30.38
CA ASP A 58 9.22 -4.66 30.56
C ASP A 58 10.12 -3.63 29.83
N LYS A 59 11.30 -4.04 29.36
CA LYS A 59 12.16 -3.21 28.48
C LYS A 59 11.60 -3.04 27.05
N GLU A 60 10.59 -3.82 26.66
CA GLU A 60 9.97 -3.73 25.33
C GLU A 60 9.02 -2.51 25.19
N LEU A 61 8.71 -1.80 26.28
CA LEU A 61 8.05 -0.48 26.22
C LEU A 61 8.89 0.58 25.51
N ALA A 62 10.21 0.38 25.43
CA ALA A 62 11.15 1.20 24.65
C ALA A 62 11.46 0.60 23.26
N SER A 63 10.72 -0.44 22.83
CA SER A 63 10.93 -1.10 21.55
C SER A 63 10.47 -0.23 20.37
N PRO A 64 11.15 -0.27 19.20
CA PRO A 64 10.76 0.47 17.99
C PRO A 64 9.32 0.25 17.52
N THR A 65 8.66 -0.83 17.96
CA THR A 65 7.23 -1.12 17.75
C THR A 65 6.32 -0.06 18.40
N PHE A 66 6.77 0.56 19.50
CA PHE A 66 6.10 1.63 20.23
C PHE A 66 5.94 2.92 19.41
N GLY A 67 6.85 3.17 18.47
CA GLY A 67 6.83 4.36 17.60
C GLY A 67 5.69 4.36 16.56
N ARG A 68 5.28 3.18 16.07
CA ARG A 68 4.08 3.06 15.22
C ARG A 68 2.82 3.32 16.04
N HIS A 69 2.73 2.73 17.23
CA HIS A 69 1.62 2.96 18.18
C HIS A 69 1.43 4.44 18.53
N ARG A 70 2.49 5.24 18.63
CA ARG A 70 2.37 6.68 18.93
C ARG A 70 1.85 7.52 17.77
N ARG A 71 2.10 7.15 16.51
CA ARG A 71 1.55 7.88 15.35
C ARG A 71 0.14 7.43 15.02
N THR A 72 -0.15 6.15 15.18
CA THR A 72 -1.48 5.60 14.97
C THR A 72 -2.45 5.87 16.13
N SER A 73 -1.96 6.38 17.27
CA SER A 73 -2.81 6.75 18.40
C SER A 73 -3.83 7.84 18.06
N ILE A 74 -3.57 8.68 17.05
CA ILE A 74 -4.55 9.66 16.56
C ILE A 74 -5.84 8.99 16.09
N MET A 75 -5.76 7.76 15.56
CA MET A 75 -6.93 6.98 15.16
C MET A 75 -7.76 6.50 16.35
N LEU A 76 -7.22 6.53 17.56
CA LEU A 76 -7.92 6.11 18.78
C LEU A 76 -8.69 7.26 19.46
N VAL A 77 -8.48 8.51 19.01
CA VAL A 77 -9.09 9.71 19.63
C VAL A 77 -10.61 9.72 19.44
N SER A 78 -11.08 9.41 18.23
CA SER A 78 -12.52 9.30 17.93
C SER A 78 -12.76 8.46 16.69
N ARG A 79 -14.00 7.99 16.49
CA ARG A 79 -14.41 7.31 15.25
C ARG A 79 -14.20 8.20 14.01
N ARG A 80 -14.49 9.49 14.12
CA ARG A 80 -14.29 10.45 13.01
C ARG A 80 -12.81 10.57 12.63
N PHE A 81 -11.92 10.63 13.62
CA PHE A 81 -10.48 10.62 13.38
C PHE A 81 -10.00 9.31 12.76
N HIS A 82 -10.50 8.18 13.27
CA HIS A 82 -10.19 6.87 12.73
C HIS A 82 -10.51 6.79 11.23
N ASP A 83 -11.72 7.18 10.85
CA ASP A 83 -12.18 7.08 9.45
C ASP A 83 -11.39 8.03 8.54
N ASP A 84 -11.19 9.27 8.97
CA ASP A 84 -10.46 10.28 8.18
C ASP A 84 -8.97 9.93 7.98
N VAL A 85 -8.32 9.50 9.07
CA VAL A 85 -6.90 9.12 9.04
C VAL A 85 -6.69 7.80 8.31
N SER A 86 -7.58 6.81 8.49
CA SER A 86 -7.49 5.55 7.76
C SER A 86 -7.62 5.79 6.25
N GLN A 87 -8.57 6.63 5.82
CA GLN A 87 -8.69 7.04 4.43
C GLN A 87 -7.40 7.67 3.90
N TYR A 88 -6.79 8.58 4.66
CA TYR A 88 -5.51 9.21 4.29
C TYR A 88 -4.36 8.18 4.19
N LEU A 89 -4.16 7.36 5.22
CA LEU A 89 -3.05 6.39 5.28
C LEU A 89 -3.15 5.38 4.14
N TYR A 90 -4.28 4.71 4.00
CA TYR A 90 -4.44 3.63 3.04
C TYR A 90 -4.45 4.13 1.59
N SER A 91 -4.84 5.39 1.36
CA SER A 91 -4.77 6.00 0.02
C SER A 91 -3.38 6.56 -0.33
N SER A 92 -2.55 6.88 0.65
CA SER A 92 -1.21 7.45 0.45
C SER A 92 -0.10 6.40 0.37
N TYR A 93 -0.28 5.24 0.99
CA TYR A 93 0.68 4.14 0.95
C TYR A 93 0.45 3.20 -0.23
N THR A 94 1.55 2.63 -0.71
CA THR A 94 1.54 1.52 -1.67
C THR A 94 1.52 0.18 -0.93
N PHE A 95 0.67 -0.73 -1.37
CA PHE A 95 0.54 -2.08 -0.77
C PHE A 95 1.06 -3.15 -1.72
N ARG A 96 1.83 -4.10 -1.21
CA ARG A 96 2.27 -5.25 -1.99
C ARG A 96 1.16 -6.28 -2.10
N ILE A 97 1.00 -6.86 -3.28
CA ILE A 97 0.02 -7.93 -3.51
C ILE A 97 0.46 -9.19 -2.77
N PHE A 98 1.74 -9.56 -2.90
CA PHE A 98 2.30 -10.78 -2.30
C PHE A 98 3.46 -10.48 -1.33
N PRO A 99 3.61 -11.30 -0.27
CA PRO A 99 4.78 -11.23 0.60
C PRO A 99 6.04 -11.77 -0.11
N ILE A 100 7.19 -11.18 0.22
CA ILE A 100 8.50 -11.56 -0.31
C ILE A 100 9.31 -12.19 0.82
N GLN A 101 9.87 -13.38 0.61
CA GLN A 101 10.55 -14.15 1.66
C GLN A 101 11.81 -13.46 2.22
N HIS A 102 12.61 -12.84 1.35
CA HIS A 102 13.95 -12.33 1.71
C HIS A 102 13.98 -10.84 2.07
N GLN A 103 12.86 -10.14 1.96
CA GLN A 103 12.79 -8.71 2.27
C GLN A 103 11.97 -8.49 3.55
N PRO A 104 12.54 -7.86 4.61
CA PRO A 104 11.77 -7.42 5.75
C PRO A 104 10.54 -6.61 5.30
N SER A 105 9.40 -6.78 5.98
CA SER A 105 8.14 -6.11 5.61
C SER A 105 8.20 -4.61 5.91
N ILE A 106 8.93 -3.87 5.07
CA ILE A 106 8.96 -2.40 5.06
C ILE A 106 7.69 -1.89 4.39
N VAL A 107 7.24 -2.57 3.33
CA VAL A 107 6.02 -2.25 2.59
C VAL A 107 4.88 -3.20 3.03
N PRO A 108 3.71 -2.69 3.44
CA PRO A 108 2.60 -3.51 3.89
C PRO A 108 2.06 -4.40 2.75
N ASN A 109 1.56 -5.59 3.08
CA ASN A 109 0.90 -6.45 2.10
C ASN A 109 -0.63 -6.28 2.14
N VAL A 110 -1.29 -6.58 1.03
CA VAL A 110 -2.75 -6.57 0.91
C VAL A 110 -3.40 -7.59 1.84
N CYS A 111 -2.78 -8.74 2.04
CA CYS A 111 -3.27 -9.79 2.93
C CYS A 111 -3.30 -9.36 4.40
N ASP A 112 -2.43 -8.42 4.80
CA ASP A 112 -2.37 -7.89 6.16
C ASP A 112 -3.45 -6.83 6.42
N LEU A 113 -4.13 -6.37 5.35
CA LEU A 113 -5.11 -5.29 5.41
C LEU A 113 -6.52 -5.83 5.68
N ALA A 114 -7.15 -5.31 6.73
CA ALA A 114 -8.55 -5.64 7.02
C ALA A 114 -9.46 -5.29 5.84
N PRO A 115 -10.48 -6.10 5.51
CA PRO A 115 -11.33 -5.90 4.34
C PRO A 115 -11.90 -4.49 4.19
N ARG A 116 -12.28 -3.87 5.32
CA ARG A 116 -12.85 -2.51 5.36
C ARG A 116 -11.94 -1.42 4.77
N TYR A 117 -10.63 -1.62 4.80
CA TYR A 117 -9.65 -0.63 4.33
C TYR A 117 -9.20 -0.86 2.89
N LYS A 118 -9.52 -2.03 2.30
CA LYS A 118 -9.11 -2.37 0.93
C LYS A 118 -9.65 -1.39 -0.10
N SER A 119 -10.86 -0.87 0.10
CA SER A 119 -11.48 0.13 -0.78
C SER A 119 -10.85 1.53 -0.72
N ALA A 120 -9.96 1.80 0.25
CA ALA A 120 -9.22 3.06 0.35
C ALA A 120 -7.87 3.01 -0.37
N VAL A 121 -7.40 1.82 -0.75
CA VAL A 121 -6.10 1.62 -1.42
C VAL A 121 -6.17 2.19 -2.83
N ARG A 122 -5.13 2.94 -3.22
CA ARG A 122 -5.00 3.56 -4.55
C ARG A 122 -3.92 2.96 -5.44
N VAL A 123 -2.85 2.48 -4.81
CA VAL A 123 -1.67 1.97 -5.50
C VAL A 123 -1.31 0.60 -4.95
N LEU A 124 -1.23 -0.37 -5.87
CA LEU A 124 -0.73 -1.70 -5.57
C LEU A 124 0.65 -1.90 -6.19
N ARG A 125 1.47 -2.73 -5.55
CA ARG A 125 2.78 -3.12 -6.05
C ARG A 125 2.90 -4.62 -6.18
N LEU A 126 3.25 -5.07 -7.37
CA LEU A 126 3.70 -6.42 -7.67
C LEU A 126 5.23 -6.41 -7.75
N VAL A 127 5.89 -7.27 -6.99
CA VAL A 127 7.35 -7.40 -7.06
C VAL A 127 7.68 -8.75 -7.68
N LEU A 128 8.48 -8.73 -8.74
CA LEU A 128 8.88 -9.90 -9.52
C LEU A 128 10.39 -10.08 -9.47
N GLY A 129 10.87 -11.30 -9.69
CA GLY A 129 12.28 -11.69 -9.66
C GLY A 129 12.73 -12.32 -8.33
N SER A 130 11.91 -12.29 -7.27
CA SER A 130 12.18 -13.08 -6.06
C SER A 130 11.70 -14.52 -6.23
N SER A 131 12.45 -15.47 -5.67
CA SER A 131 12.10 -16.91 -5.69
C SER A 131 11.80 -17.42 -7.10
N TRP A 132 12.55 -16.95 -8.10
CA TRP A 132 12.23 -17.17 -9.51
C TRP A 132 12.45 -18.62 -9.98
N THR A 133 13.26 -19.38 -9.25
CA THR A 133 13.45 -20.82 -9.42
C THR A 133 12.40 -21.65 -8.68
N GLU A 134 11.70 -21.08 -7.70
CA GLU A 134 10.66 -21.78 -6.93
C GLU A 134 9.66 -20.76 -6.39
N PRO A 135 8.76 -20.22 -7.24
CA PRO A 135 7.81 -19.21 -6.81
C PRO A 135 6.92 -19.77 -5.70
N PRO A 136 6.62 -19.00 -4.63
CA PRO A 136 5.83 -19.52 -3.52
C PRO A 136 4.43 -19.95 -3.99
N GLU A 137 3.96 -21.11 -3.54
CA GLU A 137 2.61 -21.62 -3.89
C GLU A 137 1.48 -20.65 -3.48
N SER A 138 1.73 -19.82 -2.48
CA SER A 138 0.79 -18.77 -2.04
C SER A 138 0.60 -17.63 -3.05
N TRP A 139 1.45 -17.52 -4.08
CA TRP A 139 1.37 -16.50 -5.12
C TRP A 139 0.35 -16.89 -6.19
N VAL A 140 -0.92 -16.84 -5.78
CA VAL A 140 -2.07 -17.14 -6.63
C VAL A 140 -3.08 -16.00 -6.50
N VAL A 141 -3.61 -15.55 -7.63
CA VAL A 141 -4.73 -14.60 -7.63
C VAL A 141 -6.00 -15.35 -7.27
N ASN A 142 -6.55 -15.04 -6.12
CA ASN A 142 -7.77 -15.66 -5.60
C ASN A 142 -8.63 -14.63 -4.86
N GLU A 143 -9.85 -15.03 -4.49
CA GLU A 143 -10.80 -14.17 -3.78
C GLU A 143 -10.26 -13.67 -2.43
N LYS A 144 -9.33 -14.40 -1.79
CA LYS A 144 -8.75 -14.00 -0.50
C LYS A 144 -7.92 -12.72 -0.62
N LEU A 145 -7.31 -12.46 -1.77
CA LEU A 145 -6.64 -11.17 -2.03
C LEU A 145 -7.64 -10.02 -2.01
N GLY A 146 -8.89 -10.26 -2.40
CA GLY A 146 -9.96 -9.26 -2.42
C GLY A 146 -9.66 -8.11 -3.39
N LEU A 147 -8.99 -8.39 -4.51
CA LEU A 147 -8.67 -7.37 -5.51
C LEU A 147 -9.95 -6.76 -6.11
N LYS A 148 -11.00 -7.58 -6.30
CA LYS A 148 -12.31 -7.13 -6.83
C LYS A 148 -12.99 -6.07 -5.97
N SER A 149 -12.72 -6.02 -4.65
CA SER A 149 -13.28 -4.99 -3.76
C SER A 149 -12.42 -3.73 -3.65
N MET A 150 -11.33 -3.65 -4.43
CA MET A 150 -10.41 -2.51 -4.45
C MET A 150 -10.74 -1.52 -5.59
N GLU A 151 -11.95 -0.97 -5.57
CA GLU A 151 -12.50 -0.06 -6.60
C GLU A 151 -11.70 1.25 -6.79
N ARG A 152 -10.91 1.65 -5.79
CA ARG A 152 -10.10 2.89 -5.87
C ARG A 152 -8.67 2.67 -6.36
N VAL A 153 -8.30 1.45 -6.70
CA VAL A 153 -6.98 1.15 -7.24
C VAL A 153 -6.92 1.58 -8.69
N HIS A 154 -6.14 2.62 -8.97
CA HIS A 154 -5.98 3.17 -10.32
C HIS A 154 -4.59 2.90 -10.90
N THR A 155 -3.63 2.54 -10.06
CA THR A 155 -2.24 2.30 -10.44
C THR A 155 -1.74 0.97 -9.89
N LEU A 156 -1.17 0.15 -10.79
CA LEU A 156 -0.41 -1.05 -10.45
C LEU A 156 1.05 -0.79 -10.78
N GLU A 157 1.92 -0.85 -9.79
CA GLU A 157 3.36 -0.77 -9.96
C GLU A 157 3.95 -2.18 -10.02
N ILE A 158 4.70 -2.47 -11.07
CA ILE A 158 5.43 -3.73 -11.22
C ILE A 158 6.91 -3.41 -11.06
N LEU A 159 7.50 -3.88 -9.96
CA LEU A 159 8.94 -3.79 -9.73
C LEU A 159 9.58 -5.12 -10.10
N VAL A 160 10.40 -5.11 -11.15
CA VAL A 160 11.20 -6.26 -11.54
C VAL A 160 12.55 -6.17 -10.84
N LEU A 161 12.91 -7.19 -10.08
CA LEU A 161 14.20 -7.29 -9.38
C LEU A 161 15.24 -8.07 -10.20
N CYS A 162 14.78 -9.07 -10.94
CA CYS A 162 15.60 -10.00 -11.71
C CYS A 162 14.81 -10.47 -12.94
N ASP A 163 15.50 -10.62 -14.08
CA ASP A 163 14.96 -11.22 -15.31
C ASP A 163 15.70 -12.54 -15.64
N PRO A 164 15.14 -13.70 -15.24
CA PRO A 164 15.73 -15.02 -15.52
C PRO A 164 15.78 -15.43 -16.99
N SER A 165 15.15 -14.65 -17.89
CA SER A 165 15.24 -14.92 -19.32
C SER A 165 16.62 -14.57 -19.90
N ASN A 166 17.40 -13.74 -19.18
CA ASN A 166 18.76 -13.39 -19.58
C ASN A 166 19.66 -14.64 -19.63
N PRO A 167 20.51 -14.79 -20.67
CA PRO A 167 21.43 -15.93 -20.81
C PRO A 167 22.31 -16.21 -19.59
N MET A 168 22.65 -15.19 -18.79
CA MET A 168 23.44 -15.35 -17.56
C MET A 168 22.78 -16.32 -16.55
N PHE A 169 21.46 -16.45 -16.56
CA PHE A 169 20.72 -17.33 -15.66
C PHE A 169 20.44 -18.73 -16.24
N GLU A 170 20.93 -19.02 -17.45
CA GLU A 170 20.70 -20.30 -18.12
C GLU A 170 21.10 -21.54 -17.30
N PRO A 171 22.22 -21.55 -16.55
CA PRO A 171 22.59 -22.70 -15.71
C PRO A 171 21.69 -22.90 -14.49
N PHE A 172 20.95 -21.86 -14.07
CA PHE A 172 20.20 -21.84 -12.80
C PHE A 172 18.69 -21.92 -13.01
N ARG A 173 18.21 -21.72 -14.24
CA ARG A 173 16.77 -21.66 -14.54
C ARG A 173 16.17 -23.05 -14.74
N ILE A 174 14.95 -23.22 -14.25
CA ILE A 174 14.13 -24.42 -14.55
C ILE A 174 13.95 -24.55 -16.07
N SER A 175 13.54 -23.47 -16.72
CA SER A 175 13.49 -23.36 -18.18
C SER A 175 13.48 -21.89 -18.60
N LYS A 176 13.70 -21.64 -19.90
CA LYS A 176 13.77 -20.27 -20.47
C LYS A 176 12.53 -19.43 -20.18
N ASP A 177 11.34 -20.03 -20.27
CA ASP A 177 10.08 -19.30 -20.19
C ASP A 177 9.31 -19.53 -18.88
N PHE A 178 9.80 -20.40 -17.98
CA PHE A 178 9.07 -20.80 -16.77
C PHE A 178 8.60 -19.59 -15.96
N TYR A 179 9.55 -18.72 -15.57
CA TYR A 179 9.24 -17.58 -14.72
C TYR A 179 8.46 -16.48 -15.45
N THR A 180 8.72 -16.29 -16.75
CA THR A 180 7.98 -15.36 -17.59
C THR A 180 6.51 -15.76 -17.70
N LYS A 181 6.23 -17.04 -18.01
CA LYS A 181 4.87 -17.57 -18.09
C LYS A 181 4.14 -17.50 -16.74
N PHE A 182 4.84 -17.81 -15.66
CA PHE A 182 4.31 -17.66 -14.30
C PHE A 182 3.91 -16.20 -14.02
N SER A 183 4.81 -15.25 -14.28
CA SER A 183 4.60 -13.82 -14.03
C SER A 183 3.47 -13.23 -14.88
N CYS A 184 3.39 -13.63 -16.17
CA CYS A 184 2.31 -13.17 -17.06
C CYS A 184 0.95 -13.71 -16.61
N ARG A 185 0.86 -14.98 -16.20
CA ARG A 185 -0.38 -15.56 -15.66
C ARG A 185 -0.83 -14.84 -14.38
N LEU A 186 0.11 -14.53 -13.50
CA LEU A 186 -0.15 -13.79 -12.27
C LEU A 186 -0.68 -12.38 -12.58
N LEU A 187 -0.01 -11.68 -13.50
CA LEU A 187 -0.40 -10.35 -13.94
C LEU A 187 -1.79 -10.37 -14.61
N HIS A 188 -2.06 -11.34 -15.47
CA HIS A 188 -3.36 -11.51 -16.12
C HIS A 188 -4.50 -11.55 -15.10
N GLY A 189 -4.39 -12.41 -14.08
CA GLY A 189 -5.39 -12.50 -13.02
C GLY A 189 -5.55 -11.19 -12.25
N ILE A 190 -4.45 -10.50 -11.94
CA ILE A 190 -4.50 -9.20 -11.25
C ILE A 190 -5.22 -8.15 -12.11
N LEU A 191 -4.93 -8.10 -13.41
CA LEU A 191 -5.54 -7.13 -14.33
C LEU A 191 -7.03 -7.38 -14.52
N GLN A 192 -7.47 -8.65 -14.47
CA GLN A 192 -8.89 -9.01 -14.52
C GLN A 192 -9.65 -8.63 -13.25
N ASP A 193 -9.04 -8.82 -12.09
CA ASP A 193 -9.69 -8.60 -10.79
C ASP A 193 -9.64 -7.13 -10.32
N LEU A 194 -9.00 -6.22 -11.07
CA LEU A 194 -8.93 -4.78 -10.76
C LEU A 194 -9.76 -3.96 -11.76
N PRO A 195 -11.05 -3.69 -11.48
CA PRO A 195 -11.97 -3.08 -12.45
C PRO A 195 -11.55 -1.67 -12.88
N ASP A 196 -11.13 -0.84 -11.93
CA ASP A 196 -10.85 0.59 -12.13
C ASP A 196 -9.38 0.92 -12.38
N LEU A 197 -8.56 -0.09 -12.67
CA LEU A 197 -7.15 0.08 -12.98
C LEU A 197 -7.00 0.89 -14.27
N ARG A 198 -6.19 1.97 -14.22
CA ARG A 198 -5.95 2.87 -15.37
C ARG A 198 -4.52 2.79 -15.88
N TYR A 199 -3.56 2.71 -14.96
CA TYR A 199 -2.14 2.78 -15.24
C TYR A 199 -1.41 1.55 -14.70
N VAL A 200 -0.50 1.03 -15.50
CA VAL A 200 0.51 0.07 -15.04
C VAL A 200 1.87 0.73 -15.19
N VAL A 201 2.57 0.88 -14.06
CA VAL A 201 3.92 1.43 -13.99
C VAL A 201 4.88 0.26 -13.95
N ILE A 202 5.81 0.18 -14.90
CA ILE A 202 6.87 -0.83 -14.89
C ILE A 202 8.15 -0.15 -14.41
N ASP A 203 8.74 -0.73 -13.37
CA ASP A 203 9.96 -0.31 -12.70
C ASP A 203 10.92 -1.50 -12.61
N GLY A 204 12.21 -1.22 -12.55
CA GLY A 204 13.25 -2.22 -12.49
C GLY A 204 14.63 -1.60 -12.32
N TYR A 205 15.58 -2.39 -11.82
CA TYR A 205 16.97 -1.97 -11.70
C TYR A 205 17.63 -1.74 -13.07
N SER A 206 18.73 -0.99 -13.07
CA SER A 206 19.53 -0.71 -14.28
C SER A 206 20.16 -1.96 -14.91
N SER A 207 20.19 -3.09 -14.20
CA SER A 207 20.61 -4.39 -14.73
C SER A 207 19.54 -5.05 -15.61
N ILE A 208 18.30 -4.55 -15.60
CA ILE A 208 17.17 -5.17 -16.29
C ILE A 208 17.00 -4.54 -17.66
N GLU A 209 16.97 -5.39 -18.68
CA GLU A 209 16.75 -4.99 -20.05
C GLU A 209 15.27 -4.70 -20.28
N ARG A 210 14.97 -3.50 -20.80
CA ARG A 210 13.59 -3.10 -21.10
C ARG A 210 12.90 -4.03 -22.11
N ASN A 211 13.69 -4.59 -23.02
CA ASN A 211 13.25 -5.54 -24.04
C ASN A 211 13.61 -6.99 -23.67
N GLY A 212 13.95 -7.25 -22.40
CA GLY A 212 14.19 -8.60 -21.88
C GLY A 212 12.93 -9.46 -22.00
N GLY A 213 13.11 -10.78 -21.94
CA GLY A 213 12.01 -11.73 -22.15
C GLY A 213 10.89 -11.58 -21.12
N LEU A 214 11.24 -11.30 -19.85
CA LEU A 214 10.23 -11.07 -18.81
C LEU A 214 9.48 -9.77 -19.05
N VAL A 215 10.20 -8.65 -19.20
CA VAL A 215 9.58 -7.32 -19.35
C VAL A 215 8.71 -7.26 -20.60
N SER A 216 9.18 -7.83 -21.71
CA SER A 216 8.41 -7.89 -22.97
C SER A 216 7.12 -8.70 -22.81
N GLY A 217 7.17 -9.84 -22.11
CA GLY A 217 5.97 -10.63 -21.82
C GLY A 217 4.95 -9.86 -20.99
N LEU A 218 5.39 -9.14 -19.96
CA LEU A 218 4.51 -8.31 -19.14
C LEU A 218 3.87 -7.17 -19.96
N VAL A 219 4.65 -6.52 -20.83
CA VAL A 219 4.15 -5.45 -21.71
C VAL A 219 3.06 -5.98 -22.64
N GLN A 220 3.25 -7.16 -23.25
CA GLN A 220 2.25 -7.79 -24.11
C GLN A 220 0.95 -8.06 -23.35
N GLU A 221 1.05 -8.59 -22.13
CA GLU A 221 -0.12 -8.86 -21.28
C GLU A 221 -0.89 -7.58 -20.92
N ILE A 222 -0.18 -6.49 -20.62
CA ILE A 222 -0.81 -5.20 -20.29
C ILE A 222 -1.46 -4.57 -21.53
N GLN A 223 -0.81 -4.68 -22.70
CA GLN A 223 -1.37 -4.17 -23.96
C GLN A 223 -2.66 -4.89 -24.35
N ALA A 224 -2.75 -6.20 -24.09
CA ALA A 224 -3.97 -6.97 -24.33
C ALA A 224 -5.19 -6.44 -23.52
N THR A 225 -4.95 -5.84 -22.35
CA THR A 225 -6.01 -5.29 -21.48
C THR A 225 -6.29 -3.80 -21.71
N LYS A 226 -5.69 -3.18 -22.74
CA LYS A 226 -5.84 -1.76 -23.12
C LYS A 226 -5.52 -0.76 -21.98
N LYS A 227 -4.74 -1.17 -20.99
CA LYS A 227 -4.30 -0.30 -19.88
C LYS A 227 -3.09 0.55 -20.31
N LYS A 228 -2.94 1.73 -19.72
CA LYS A 228 -1.83 2.65 -20.07
C LYS A 228 -0.55 2.23 -19.37
N ILE A 229 0.53 2.02 -20.12
CA ILE A 229 1.84 1.68 -19.58
C ILE A 229 2.64 2.96 -19.30
N ARG A 230 3.29 3.02 -18.13
CA ARG A 230 4.26 4.05 -17.74
C ARG A 230 5.56 3.39 -17.32
N TRP A 231 6.67 4.08 -17.56
CA TRP A 231 8.00 3.59 -17.23
C TRP A 231 8.58 4.46 -16.12
N ALA A 232 9.08 3.86 -15.05
CA ALA A 232 9.66 4.58 -13.91
C ALA A 232 11.15 4.26 -13.68
N GLY A 233 11.56 3.01 -13.97
CA GLY A 233 12.90 2.54 -13.63
C GLY A 233 14.00 2.97 -14.61
N PRO A 234 15.27 2.99 -14.16
CA PRO A 234 16.44 3.29 -14.99
C PRO A 234 16.83 2.12 -15.90
N PHE A 235 15.86 1.43 -16.51
CA PHE A 235 16.06 0.23 -17.34
C PHE A 235 17.28 0.36 -18.24
N LYS A 236 18.00 -0.75 -18.43
CA LYS A 236 19.10 -0.80 -19.38
C LYS A 236 18.57 -0.49 -20.78
N SER A 237 18.88 0.70 -21.29
CA SER A 237 18.63 1.04 -22.69
C SER A 237 19.69 0.33 -23.54
N LEU A 238 19.26 -0.44 -24.53
CA LEU A 238 20.17 -1.13 -25.44
C LEU A 238 20.88 -0.20 -26.45
N ASN A 239 20.59 1.11 -26.44
CA ASN A 239 21.23 2.09 -27.33
C ASN A 239 21.90 3.24 -26.53
N PRO A 240 23.22 3.46 -26.67
CA PRO A 240 23.89 4.68 -26.19
C PRO A 240 23.73 5.89 -27.14
N SER A 241 22.77 5.88 -28.06
CA SER A 241 22.60 6.96 -29.05
C SER A 241 21.15 7.15 -29.45
N SER A 242 20.42 7.98 -28.69
CA SER A 242 19.31 8.80 -29.20
C SER A 242 19.04 9.91 -28.19
N PRO A 243 19.47 11.16 -28.45
CA PRO A 243 19.22 12.28 -27.56
C PRO A 243 17.83 12.87 -27.78
N CYS A 244 17.24 13.29 -26.65
CA CYS A 244 16.15 14.26 -26.46
C CYS A 244 14.73 13.88 -26.89
#